data_AF-A0AB36J650-F1
#
_entry.id   AF-A0AB36J650-F1
#
_cell.length_a   1.000
_cell.length_b   1.000
_cell.length_c   1.000
_cell.angle_alpha   90.00
_cell.angle_beta   90.00
_cell.angle_gamma   90.00
#
_symmetry.space_group_name_H-M   'P 1'
#
loop_
_entity.id
_entity.type
_entity.pdbx_description
1 polymer ?
#
loop_
_entity_poly.entity_id
_entity_poly.type
_entity_poly.pdbx_seq_one_letter_code
_entity_poly.pdbx_strand_id
1 'polypeptide(L)'
;MTKNNKRSFSESFGTTKLLAFLLLNYFVDLITVSAKRLFSKTWIAVLITPLIHFLLWFSAKGINIPLFNFTYSLYGEISLTQAISTDLSIIERLTKILIIALPLSLTFFYFSYKEQKALAMSSVSFWNRSTVVYGLTSVLSIAFGTHLRGALNYYYSNTSSITLSQLNEEFSGRVIFLIVLSLLAIINGVEAIKVHLSNLNLSSQFRFALNEIQQSWNLLPYSLGEFQKDQLYKRINNNINALFQLLLLGIEKNTVDFYNEALIKWENALQLITEENPEILKRLILKQGKMDSRYISLQRSILKNQVNLISKLLSSHRLEEANYSFNVFLRLESGEQEYYTALHELAILCYRQGNLGLVLRKLNSLIENQKSKDKKISSVNSIYEQLLILAVEKNDIRDLSDIAHSLLKNIKIMPITNRTTQRRIPVQKLTSANQDEALRECILYMMIQTLVKSVEVSHYSCTGFLIKFIVSNFNGGFIKEVYATSVDNLVRDKNHENPYLKDNRNSNISASFNFNNSSLRYCFEKMSVLLYSQQRFVQYYNIAIDKSIQIEPYINISKLQNNINYLYKKILKVGDKYGLLVVSDLKFISVVKAEVINFTSVYKSSKQHNKVRTTVRNGNVSGKKRNREV
;
A
#
# COMPACT_ATOMS: atom_id res chain seq x y z
N MET A 1 33.47 88.35 8.43
CA MET A 1 33.28 87.21 7.50
C MET A 1 33.97 85.99 8.07
N THR A 2 33.22 84.98 8.57
CA THR A 2 33.60 83.56 8.80
C THR A 2 32.65 82.90 9.82
N LYS A 3 31.39 82.72 9.42
CA LYS A 3 30.40 81.92 10.18
C LYS A 3 29.33 81.44 9.19
N ASN A 4 29.69 80.54 8.27
CA ASN A 4 28.67 79.82 7.47
C ASN A 4 29.09 78.46 6.87
N ASN A 5 30.27 77.91 7.19
CA ASN A 5 30.71 76.62 6.62
C ASN A 5 30.54 75.39 7.53
N LYS A 6 29.79 75.48 8.65
CA LYS A 6 29.64 74.35 9.59
C LYS A 6 28.34 73.53 9.46
N ARG A 7 27.37 73.95 8.64
CA ARG A 7 26.08 73.23 8.52
C ARG A 7 25.98 72.25 7.34
N SER A 8 26.80 72.37 6.29
CA SER A 8 26.74 71.45 5.14
C SER A 8 27.48 70.12 5.36
N PHE A 9 28.36 70.04 6.37
CA PHE A 9 29.16 68.83 6.62
C PHE A 9 28.45 67.79 7.51
N SER A 10 27.43 68.18 8.30
CA SER A 10 26.68 67.22 9.14
C SER A 10 25.59 66.47 8.38
N GLU A 11 25.06 67.03 7.28
CA GLU A 11 24.00 66.40 6.48
C GLU A 11 24.55 65.36 5.48
N SER A 12 25.75 65.54 4.91
CA SER A 12 26.36 64.53 4.04
C SER A 12 26.87 63.28 4.80
N PHE A 13 27.07 63.41 6.11
CA PHE A 13 27.51 62.32 6.99
C PHE A 13 26.37 61.33 7.32
N GLY A 14 25.12 61.78 7.26
CA GLY A 14 23.93 60.94 7.49
C GLY A 14 23.61 60.07 6.29
N THR A 15 23.69 60.63 5.08
CA THR A 15 23.39 59.91 3.83
C THR A 15 24.44 58.86 3.51
N THR A 16 25.72 59.12 3.78
CA THR A 16 26.81 58.16 3.58
C THR A 16 26.75 56.97 4.55
N LYS A 17 26.37 57.17 5.81
CA LYS A 17 26.14 56.08 6.76
C LYS A 17 24.91 55.23 6.41
N LEU A 18 23.82 55.89 5.99
CA LEU A 18 22.63 55.19 5.52
C LEU A 18 22.95 54.35 4.27
N LEU A 19 23.71 54.91 3.34
CA LEU A 19 24.14 54.22 2.12
C LEU A 19 25.08 53.05 2.44
N ALA A 20 26.04 53.22 3.36
CA ALA A 20 26.91 52.13 3.80
C ALA A 20 26.15 51.02 4.53
N PHE A 21 25.15 51.36 5.35
CA PHE A 21 24.28 50.39 6.03
C PHE A 21 23.38 49.65 5.04
N LEU A 22 22.81 50.36 4.06
CA LEU A 22 22.01 49.75 3.00
C LEU A 22 22.87 48.88 2.08
N LEU A 23 24.10 49.29 1.77
CA LEU A 23 25.06 48.49 1.01
C LEU A 23 25.52 47.26 1.80
N LEU A 24 25.75 47.36 3.11
CA LEU A 24 26.07 46.22 3.96
C LEU A 24 24.90 45.23 4.03
N ASN A 25 23.67 45.71 4.24
CA ASN A 25 22.49 44.84 4.25
C ASN A 25 22.24 44.23 2.87
N TYR A 26 22.40 45.00 1.80
CA TYR A 26 22.34 44.49 0.44
C TYR A 26 23.43 43.45 0.17
N PHE A 27 24.64 43.65 0.70
CA PHE A 27 25.73 42.69 0.55
C PHE A 27 25.50 41.43 1.38
N VAL A 28 24.93 41.54 2.57
CA VAL A 28 24.49 40.40 3.40
C VAL A 28 23.34 39.65 2.73
N ASP A 29 22.37 40.35 2.15
CA ASP A 29 21.27 39.74 1.38
C ASP A 29 21.79 39.10 0.08
N LEU A 30 22.73 39.75 -0.61
CA LEU A 30 23.37 39.19 -1.80
C LEU A 30 24.22 37.97 -1.44
N ILE A 31 24.96 37.99 -0.33
CA ILE A 31 25.72 36.85 0.18
C ILE A 31 24.77 35.74 0.58
N THR A 32 23.66 36.02 1.26
CA THR A 32 22.72 34.97 1.69
C THR A 32 21.94 34.37 0.53
N VAL A 33 21.56 35.16 -0.49
CA VAL A 33 20.91 34.70 -1.73
C VAL A 33 21.90 33.99 -2.66
N SER A 34 23.13 34.48 -2.77
CA SER A 34 24.19 33.83 -3.56
C SER A 34 24.63 32.54 -2.87
N ALA A 35 24.76 32.54 -1.54
CA ALA A 35 24.94 31.34 -0.74
C ALA A 35 23.76 30.36 -0.95
N LYS A 36 22.52 30.83 -0.99
CA LYS A 36 21.34 29.99 -1.28
C LYS A 36 21.43 29.25 -2.63
N ARG A 37 22.04 29.85 -3.67
CA ARG A 37 22.30 29.19 -4.96
C ARG A 37 23.57 28.33 -4.96
N LEU A 38 24.66 28.82 -4.38
CA LEU A 38 25.98 28.19 -4.38
C LEU A 38 26.07 26.97 -3.44
N PHE A 39 25.38 26.99 -2.30
CA PHE A 39 25.35 25.89 -1.32
C PHE A 39 24.49 24.69 -1.75
N SER A 40 23.83 24.74 -2.91
CA SER A 40 23.27 23.54 -3.54
C SER A 40 24.34 22.53 -3.97
N LYS A 41 25.62 22.95 -4.05
CA LYS A 41 26.78 22.09 -4.34
C LYS A 41 27.86 22.30 -3.26
N THR A 42 27.97 21.35 -2.35
CA THR A 42 28.82 21.36 -1.13
C THR A 42 30.30 21.72 -1.36
N TRP A 43 30.87 21.40 -2.53
CA TRP A 43 32.28 21.72 -2.87
C TRP A 43 32.56 23.21 -3.09
N ILE A 44 31.56 23.97 -3.53
CA ILE A 44 31.71 25.41 -3.78
C ILE A 44 31.83 26.18 -2.46
N ALA A 45 31.13 25.72 -1.41
CA ALA A 45 31.25 26.29 -0.07
C ALA A 45 32.68 26.16 0.48
N VAL A 46 33.32 25.01 0.28
CA VAL A 46 34.70 24.75 0.75
C VAL A 46 35.71 25.68 0.06
N LEU A 47 35.56 25.95 -1.24
CA LEU A 47 36.46 26.85 -1.99
C LEU A 47 36.21 28.34 -1.71
N ILE A 48 34.97 28.71 -1.43
CA ILE A 48 34.60 30.10 -1.11
C ILE A 48 34.99 30.46 0.33
N THR A 49 35.10 29.49 1.23
CA THR A 49 35.42 29.69 2.65
C THR A 49 36.77 30.40 2.87
N PRO A 50 37.89 29.98 2.24
CA PRO A 50 39.16 30.72 2.29
C PRO A 50 39.10 32.11 1.65
N LEU A 51 38.36 32.26 0.54
CA LEU A 51 38.21 33.54 -0.16
C LEU A 51 37.43 34.55 0.69
N ILE A 52 36.34 34.10 1.32
CA ILE A 52 35.57 34.90 2.28
C ILE A 52 36.45 35.25 3.48
N HIS A 53 37.18 34.29 4.06
CA HIS A 53 38.10 34.56 5.16
C HIS A 53 39.16 35.62 4.80
N PHE A 54 39.76 35.51 3.61
CA PHE A 54 40.71 36.47 3.09
C PHE A 54 40.09 37.86 2.90
N LEU A 55 38.95 37.96 2.21
CA LEU A 55 38.25 39.23 1.98
C LEU A 55 37.81 39.90 3.29
N LEU A 56 37.38 39.11 4.28
CA LEU A 56 36.96 39.60 5.59
C LEU A 56 38.12 40.10 6.44
N TRP A 57 39.29 39.45 6.39
CA TRP A 57 40.48 39.89 7.11
C TRP A 57 40.97 41.28 6.68
N PHE A 58 40.85 41.58 5.38
CA PHE A 58 41.26 42.86 4.78
C PHE A 58 40.16 43.92 4.82
N SER A 59 38.88 43.56 4.69
CA SER A 59 37.77 44.53 4.73
C SER A 59 37.50 45.09 6.14
N ALA A 60 37.80 44.32 7.18
CA ALA A 60 37.62 44.74 8.58
C ALA A 60 38.46 45.96 8.99
N LYS A 61 39.52 46.31 8.23
CA LYS A 61 40.34 47.52 8.46
C LYS A 61 39.56 48.82 8.18
N GLY A 62 38.45 48.79 7.42
CA GLY A 62 37.74 49.98 6.96
C GLY A 62 36.51 50.41 7.76
N ILE A 63 36.05 49.63 8.75
CA ILE A 63 34.74 49.83 9.45
C ILE A 63 34.84 50.88 10.60
N ASN A 64 35.83 51.77 10.55
CA ASN A 64 36.53 52.20 11.76
C ASN A 64 36.06 53.46 12.48
N ILE A 65 35.07 54.24 12.02
CA ILE A 65 34.86 55.58 12.62
C ILE A 65 33.69 55.65 13.63
N PRO A 66 32.46 55.22 13.29
CA PRO A 66 31.34 55.30 14.25
C PRO A 66 31.34 54.18 15.30
N LEU A 67 31.87 52.99 14.99
CA LEU A 67 31.97 51.88 15.96
C LEU A 67 33.15 52.04 16.93
N PHE A 68 34.20 52.73 16.52
CA PHE A 68 35.31 53.12 17.40
C PHE A 68 34.81 54.00 18.55
N ASN A 69 33.94 54.98 18.27
CA ASN A 69 33.35 55.81 19.32
C ASN A 69 32.44 55.01 20.27
N PHE A 70 31.74 53.98 19.78
CA PHE A 70 30.90 53.10 20.61
C PHE A 70 31.72 52.20 21.52
N THR A 71 32.76 51.55 20.99
CA THR A 71 33.67 50.71 21.79
C THR A 71 34.45 51.56 22.80
N TYR A 72 34.97 52.73 22.40
CA TYR A 72 35.61 53.68 23.31
C TYR A 72 34.67 54.13 24.44
N SER A 73 33.37 54.32 24.15
CA SER A 73 32.36 54.64 25.18
C SER A 73 32.03 53.49 26.13
N LEU A 74 32.16 52.23 25.68
CA LEU A 74 31.95 51.03 26.50
C LEU A 74 33.14 50.71 27.39
N TYR A 75 34.36 50.92 26.88
CA TYR A 75 35.59 50.65 27.61
C TYR A 75 35.98 51.79 28.55
N GLY A 76 35.57 53.05 28.35
CA GLY A 76 35.97 54.14 29.25
C GLY A 76 37.51 54.35 29.31
N GLU A 77 38.00 55.10 30.29
CA GLU A 77 39.45 55.31 30.52
C GLU A 77 40.14 54.06 31.12
N ILE A 78 39.99 52.92 30.44
CA ILE A 78 40.69 51.69 30.79
C ILE A 78 42.13 51.74 30.27
N SER A 79 43.09 51.28 31.07
CA SER A 79 44.50 51.20 30.67
C SER A 79 44.72 50.26 29.47
N LEU A 80 45.73 50.54 28.64
CA LEU A 80 46.04 49.77 27.42
C LEU A 80 46.16 48.25 27.67
N THR A 81 46.80 47.89 28.78
CA THR A 81 46.98 46.50 29.21
C THR A 81 45.65 45.83 29.54
N GLN A 82 44.72 46.55 30.17
CA GLN A 82 43.40 46.05 30.48
C GLN A 82 42.55 45.86 29.21
N ALA A 83 42.54 46.80 28.27
CA ALA A 83 41.79 46.69 27.02
C ALA A 83 42.23 45.48 26.14
N ILE A 84 43.54 45.26 26.03
CA ILE A 84 44.09 44.11 25.31
C ILE A 84 43.77 42.81 26.04
N SER A 85 43.88 42.79 27.37
CA SER A 85 43.54 41.62 28.17
C SER A 85 42.05 41.25 28.05
N THR A 86 41.16 42.25 27.95
CA THR A 86 39.73 42.02 27.74
C THR A 86 39.46 41.44 26.37
N ASP A 87 40.05 42.00 25.30
CA ASP A 87 39.84 41.49 23.93
C ASP A 87 40.39 40.07 23.76
N LEU A 88 41.60 39.80 24.27
CA LEU A 88 42.17 38.43 24.28
C LEU A 88 41.28 37.47 25.07
N SER A 89 40.74 37.89 26.21
CA SER A 89 39.84 37.06 27.01
C SER A 89 38.52 36.76 26.29
N ILE A 90 37.98 37.73 25.55
CA ILE A 90 36.74 37.57 24.76
C ILE A 90 36.99 36.61 23.60
N ILE A 91 38.06 36.81 22.82
CA ILE A 91 38.45 35.94 21.71
C ILE A 91 38.65 34.51 22.22
N GLU A 92 39.38 34.35 23.32
CA GLU A 92 39.66 33.04 23.91
C GLU A 92 38.39 32.35 24.41
N ARG A 93 37.50 33.06 25.11
CA ARG A 93 36.24 32.50 25.60
C ARG A 93 35.32 32.08 24.45
N LEU A 94 35.12 32.94 23.45
CA LEU A 94 34.26 32.62 22.29
C LEU A 94 34.80 31.42 21.49
N THR A 95 36.11 31.41 21.24
CA THR A 95 36.76 30.32 20.51
C THR A 95 36.67 29.01 21.30
N LYS A 96 36.93 29.02 22.62
CA LYS A 96 36.79 27.83 23.49
C LYS A 96 35.36 27.31 23.54
N ILE A 97 34.36 28.19 23.65
CA ILE A 97 32.95 27.79 23.64
C ILE A 97 32.63 27.03 22.35
N LEU A 98 33.03 27.54 21.18
CA LEU A 98 32.79 26.88 19.90
C LEU A 98 33.58 25.57 19.74
N ILE A 99 34.82 25.52 20.22
CA ILE A 99 35.65 24.30 20.23
C ILE A 99 34.98 23.19 21.05
N ILE A 100 34.27 23.52 22.13
CA ILE A 100 33.55 22.54 22.96
C ILE A 100 32.17 22.22 22.37
N ALA A 101 31.44 23.25 21.94
CA ALA A 101 30.07 23.12 21.45
C ALA A 101 29.98 22.35 20.13
N LEU A 102 30.96 22.52 19.22
CA LEU A 102 30.93 21.88 17.91
C LEU A 102 31.03 20.34 17.99
N PRO A 103 32.00 19.73 18.71
CA PRO A 103 32.04 18.28 18.92
C PRO A 103 30.82 17.73 19.67
N LEU A 104 30.32 18.45 20.67
CA LEU A 104 29.11 18.05 21.41
C LEU A 104 27.89 18.00 20.49
N SER A 105 27.71 19.05 19.69
CA SER A 105 26.63 19.14 18.70
C SER A 105 26.76 18.06 17.62
N LEU A 106 27.98 17.78 17.15
CA LEU A 106 28.23 16.71 16.19
C LEU A 106 27.85 15.34 16.76
N THR A 107 28.18 15.09 18.03
CA THR A 107 27.80 13.87 18.76
C THR A 107 26.28 13.75 18.83
N PHE A 108 25.59 14.83 19.22
CA PHE A 108 24.13 14.88 19.24
C PHE A 108 23.51 14.65 17.85
N PHE A 109 24.06 15.24 16.80
CA PHE A 109 23.61 15.03 15.43
C PHE A 109 23.83 13.58 14.98
N TYR A 110 24.96 12.97 15.34
CA TYR A 110 25.22 11.56 15.05
C TYR A 110 24.23 10.62 15.76
N PHE A 111 23.91 10.87 17.03
CA PHE A 111 22.87 10.10 17.73
C PHE A 111 21.49 10.31 17.09
N SER A 112 21.15 11.55 16.76
CA SER A 112 19.88 11.87 16.08
C SER A 112 19.78 11.16 14.73
N TYR A 113 20.87 11.12 13.97
CA TYR A 113 20.97 10.37 12.71
C TYR A 113 20.77 8.87 12.92
N LYS A 114 21.42 8.30 13.94
CA LYS A 114 21.36 6.87 14.23
C LYS A 114 19.92 6.44 14.55
N GLU A 115 19.22 7.23 15.36
CA GLU A 115 17.79 6.99 15.66
C GLU A 115 16.91 7.17 14.40
N GLN A 116 17.22 8.16 13.56
CA GLN A 116 16.45 8.40 12.33
C GLN A 116 16.75 7.39 11.22
N LYS A 117 17.89 6.69 11.23
CA LYS A 117 18.35 5.79 10.14
C LYS A 117 17.34 4.69 9.80
N ALA A 118 16.50 4.29 10.75
CA ALA A 118 15.42 3.32 10.53
C ALA A 118 14.29 3.86 9.63
N LEU A 119 14.22 5.18 9.40
CA LEU A 119 13.18 5.87 8.65
C LEU A 119 13.72 6.33 7.28
N ALA A 120 12.93 6.15 6.22
CA ALA A 120 13.27 6.55 4.86
C ALA A 120 13.55 8.06 4.72
N MET A 121 13.04 8.88 5.64
CA MET A 121 13.31 10.33 5.70
C MET A 121 14.75 10.69 6.08
N SER A 122 15.51 9.77 6.68
CA SER A 122 16.85 10.03 7.21
C SER A 122 17.86 10.57 6.20
N SER A 123 17.74 10.21 4.93
CA SER A 123 18.67 10.68 3.89
C SER A 123 18.38 12.11 3.41
N VAL A 124 17.13 12.56 3.53
CA VAL A 124 16.68 13.87 3.03
C VAL A 124 16.73 14.94 4.13
N SER A 125 16.49 14.57 5.40
CA SER A 125 16.39 15.52 6.51
C SER A 125 17.69 15.73 7.30
N PHE A 126 18.66 14.81 7.21
CA PHE A 126 19.83 14.84 8.10
C PHE A 126 20.76 16.04 7.82
N TRP A 127 21.10 16.28 6.56
CA TRP A 127 21.91 17.43 6.14
C TRP A 127 21.05 18.67 5.92
N ASN A 128 20.30 19.08 6.96
CA ASN A 128 19.60 20.35 6.91
C ASN A 128 20.60 21.52 6.79
N ARG A 129 20.20 22.56 6.06
CA ARG A 129 20.89 23.84 5.90
C ARG A 129 21.46 24.35 7.23
N SER A 130 20.66 24.36 8.29
CA SER A 130 21.08 24.92 9.59
C SER A 130 22.26 24.13 10.18
N THR A 131 22.30 22.80 10.02
CA THR A 131 23.42 21.93 10.43
C THR A 131 24.70 22.25 9.66
N VAL A 132 24.59 22.36 8.33
CA VAL A 132 25.75 22.64 7.45
C VAL A 132 26.30 24.04 7.69
N VAL A 133 25.41 25.04 7.78
CA VAL A 133 25.78 26.43 8.05
C VAL A 133 26.39 26.56 9.45
N TYR A 134 25.83 25.89 10.46
CA TYR A 134 26.42 25.85 11.80
C TYR A 134 27.84 25.28 11.80
N GLY A 135 28.06 24.13 11.16
CA GLY A 135 29.39 23.52 11.08
C GLY A 135 30.40 24.44 10.39
N LEU A 136 30.02 25.04 9.25
CA LEU A 136 30.91 25.91 8.48
C LEU A 136 31.21 27.23 9.21
N THR A 137 30.20 27.89 9.76
CA THR A 137 30.38 29.15 10.52
C THR A 137 31.17 28.94 11.80
N SER A 138 31.00 27.79 12.48
CA SER A 138 31.78 27.44 13.67
C SER A 138 33.27 27.21 13.32
N VAL A 139 33.56 26.43 12.27
CA VAL A 139 34.95 26.20 11.82
C VAL A 139 35.61 27.51 11.40
N LEU A 140 34.89 28.35 10.65
CA LEU A 140 35.38 29.68 10.26
C LEU A 140 35.66 30.58 11.46
N SER A 141 34.75 30.61 12.44
CA SER A 141 34.92 31.42 13.65
C SER A 141 36.10 30.94 14.48
N ILE A 142 36.29 29.62 14.63
CA ILE A 142 37.43 29.03 15.34
C ILE A 142 38.75 29.36 14.61
N ALA A 143 38.80 29.18 13.29
CA ALA A 143 39.98 29.49 12.49
C ALA A 143 40.33 31.00 12.54
N PHE A 144 39.32 31.87 12.44
CA PHE A 144 39.50 33.32 12.53
C PHE A 144 39.92 33.76 13.94
N GLY A 145 39.29 33.23 14.99
CA GLY A 145 39.62 33.56 16.38
C GLY A 145 41.03 33.11 16.77
N THR A 146 41.44 31.90 16.34
CA THR A 146 42.81 31.40 16.57
C THR A 146 43.86 32.23 15.82
N HIS A 147 43.60 32.59 14.55
CA HIS A 147 44.50 33.46 13.79
C HIS A 147 44.59 34.87 14.38
N LEU A 148 43.45 35.48 14.74
CA LEU A 148 43.38 36.80 15.36
C LEU A 148 44.14 36.83 16.70
N ARG A 149 43.99 35.80 17.53
CA ARG A 149 44.76 35.65 18.78
C ARG A 149 46.27 35.59 18.50
N GLY A 150 46.68 34.80 17.51
CA GLY A 150 48.08 34.69 17.11
C GLY A 150 48.65 36.04 16.65
N ALA A 151 47.91 36.77 15.82
CA ALA A 151 48.27 38.10 15.37
C ALA A 151 48.39 39.10 16.53
N LEU A 152 47.40 39.15 17.43
CA LEU A 152 47.44 40.03 18.61
C LEU A 152 48.63 39.72 19.52
N ASN A 153 48.89 38.43 19.79
CA ASN A 153 50.04 38.02 20.60
C ASN A 153 51.38 38.40 19.98
N TYR A 154 51.53 38.23 18.66
CA TYR A 154 52.73 38.60 17.91
C TYR A 154 52.97 40.12 17.93
N TYR A 155 51.92 40.91 17.70
CA TYR A 155 52.00 42.36 17.76
C TYR A 155 52.36 42.85 19.18
N TYR A 156 51.78 42.22 20.21
CA TYR A 156 52.07 42.52 21.60
C TYR A 156 53.52 42.18 22.00
N SER A 157 54.05 41.03 21.57
CA SER A 157 55.40 40.60 21.94
C SER A 157 56.49 41.44 21.26
N ASN A 158 56.22 41.98 20.07
CA ASN A 158 57.26 42.55 19.21
C ASN A 158 57.30 44.09 19.18
N THR A 159 56.37 44.77 19.85
CA THR A 159 56.23 46.22 19.69
C THR A 159 56.12 46.93 21.04
N SER A 160 57.23 47.51 21.50
CA SER A 160 57.37 48.10 22.83
C SER A 160 56.72 49.49 23.01
N SER A 161 56.12 50.08 21.96
CA SER A 161 55.64 51.47 21.96
C SER A 161 54.34 51.70 21.17
N ILE A 162 53.41 50.75 21.16
CA ILE A 162 52.11 50.94 20.48
C ILE A 162 51.17 51.78 21.35
N THR A 163 50.51 52.78 20.75
CA THR A 163 49.42 53.51 21.41
C THR A 163 48.09 52.76 21.30
N LEU A 164 47.23 52.90 22.31
CA LEU A 164 45.89 52.26 22.34
C LEU A 164 45.07 52.57 21.08
N SER A 165 45.21 53.77 20.53
CA SER A 165 44.52 54.18 19.31
C SER A 165 44.93 53.34 18.09
N GLN A 166 46.22 53.03 17.93
CA GLN A 166 46.73 52.26 16.80
C GLN A 166 46.28 50.79 16.86
N LEU A 167 46.27 50.21 18.06
CA LEU A 167 45.86 48.83 18.26
C LEU A 167 44.35 48.65 18.07
N ASN A 168 43.55 49.61 18.56
CA ASN A 168 42.11 49.64 18.34
C ASN A 168 41.77 49.87 16.86
N GLU A 169 42.48 50.76 16.17
CA GLU A 169 42.27 51.00 14.73
C GLU A 169 42.59 49.76 13.90
N GLU A 170 43.61 48.97 14.26
CA GLU A 170 43.98 47.80 13.47
C GLU A 170 43.11 46.55 13.75
N PHE A 171 42.65 46.36 15.00
CA PHE A 171 42.03 45.09 15.42
C PHE A 171 40.57 45.17 15.86
N SER A 172 40.03 46.33 16.24
CA SER A 172 38.66 46.43 16.77
C SER A 172 37.59 45.91 15.80
N GLY A 173 37.69 46.26 14.52
CA GLY A 173 36.80 45.75 13.47
C GLY A 173 36.84 44.23 13.34
N ARG A 174 38.01 43.60 13.55
CA ARG A 174 38.19 42.14 13.50
C ARG A 174 37.60 41.46 14.74
N VAL A 175 37.75 42.06 15.92
CA VAL A 175 37.14 41.55 17.17
C VAL A 175 35.61 41.60 17.08
N ILE A 176 35.04 42.73 16.66
CA ILE A 176 33.59 42.88 16.45
C ILE A 176 33.10 41.87 15.42
N PHE A 177 33.85 41.69 14.33
CA PHE A 177 33.50 40.70 13.32
C PHE A 177 33.50 39.27 13.88
N LEU A 178 34.51 38.87 14.67
CA LEU A 178 34.53 37.57 15.35
C LEU A 178 33.31 37.40 16.27
N ILE A 179 32.91 38.44 16.99
CA ILE A 179 31.72 38.42 17.85
C ILE A 179 30.47 38.16 17.00
N VAL A 180 30.28 38.90 15.90
CA VAL A 180 29.15 38.70 14.98
C VAL A 180 29.14 37.29 14.39
N LEU A 181 30.30 36.81 13.92
CA LEU A 181 30.43 35.48 13.33
C LEU A 181 30.14 34.38 14.37
N SER A 182 30.61 34.54 15.60
CA SER A 182 30.33 33.62 16.71
C SER A 182 28.86 33.62 17.11
N LEU A 183 28.21 34.79 17.16
CA LEU A 183 26.77 34.89 17.41
C LEU A 183 25.97 34.19 16.32
N LEU A 184 26.31 34.39 15.04
CA LEU A 184 25.69 33.67 13.93
C LEU A 184 25.89 32.16 14.05
N ALA A 185 27.08 31.70 14.41
CA ALA A 185 27.33 30.28 14.66
C ALA A 185 26.43 29.75 15.78
N ILE A 186 26.31 30.46 16.91
CA ILE A 186 25.44 30.06 18.03
C ILE A 186 23.97 30.00 17.61
N ILE A 187 23.46 31.02 16.91
CA ILE A 187 22.06 31.07 16.43
C ILE A 187 21.77 29.88 15.51
N ASN A 188 22.65 29.62 14.52
CA ASN A 188 22.51 28.49 13.62
C ASN A 188 22.62 27.15 14.35
N GLY A 189 23.45 27.06 15.39
CA GLY A 189 23.59 25.88 16.24
C GLY A 189 22.30 25.57 17.01
N VAL A 190 21.69 26.59 17.63
CA VAL A 190 20.39 26.46 18.30
C VAL A 190 19.30 26.05 17.31
N GLU A 191 19.28 26.63 16.11
CA GLU A 191 18.34 26.26 15.06
C GLU A 191 18.56 24.82 14.59
N ALA A 192 19.80 24.40 14.35
CA ALA A 192 20.14 23.03 13.99
C ALA A 192 19.68 22.04 15.07
N ILE A 193 19.94 22.31 16.34
CA ILE A 193 19.47 21.49 17.46
C ILE A 193 17.94 21.41 17.47
N LYS A 194 17.24 22.54 17.32
CA LYS A 194 15.76 22.57 17.24
C LYS A 194 15.23 21.71 16.10
N VAL A 195 15.85 21.79 14.92
CA VAL A 195 15.50 20.96 13.77
C VAL A 195 15.71 19.48 14.09
N HIS A 196 16.87 19.10 14.62
CA HIS A 196 17.16 17.70 14.93
C HIS A 196 16.24 17.15 16.01
N LEU A 197 15.91 17.93 17.04
CA LEU A 197 14.90 17.57 18.04
C LEU A 197 13.51 17.42 17.43
N SER A 198 13.11 18.33 16.54
CA SER A 198 11.86 18.20 15.79
C SER A 198 11.86 16.94 14.92
N ASN A 199 12.99 16.62 14.30
CA ASN A 199 13.16 15.40 13.51
C ASN A 199 13.20 14.13 14.38
N LEU A 200 13.34 14.21 15.71
CA LEU A 200 13.15 13.03 16.59
C LEU A 200 11.67 12.82 16.93
N ASN A 201 10.83 13.84 16.79
CA ASN A 201 9.41 13.74 17.06
C ASN A 201 8.66 13.13 15.87
N LEU A 202 8.10 11.94 16.07
CA LEU A 202 7.32 11.20 15.07
C LEU A 202 6.15 12.03 14.50
N SER A 203 5.44 12.80 15.34
CA SER A 203 4.32 13.65 14.91
C SER A 203 4.78 14.77 13.98
N SER A 204 5.96 15.35 14.25
CA SER A 204 6.54 16.38 13.39
C SER A 204 6.97 15.80 12.04
N GLN A 205 7.68 14.67 12.04
CA GLN A 205 8.07 13.97 10.81
C GLN A 205 6.86 13.56 9.96
N PHE A 206 5.82 13.04 10.60
CA PHE A 206 4.58 12.65 9.93
C PHE A 206 3.92 13.86 9.26
N ARG A 207 3.76 14.98 9.99
CA ARG A 207 3.20 16.22 9.44
C ARG A 207 4.04 16.76 8.28
N PHE A 208 5.37 16.70 8.39
CA PHE A 208 6.27 17.11 7.33
C PHE A 208 6.05 16.26 6.06
N ALA A 209 6.02 14.92 6.19
CA ALA A 209 5.78 14.00 5.07
C ALA A 209 4.42 14.25 4.40
N LEU A 210 3.38 14.47 5.21
CA LEU A 210 2.03 14.73 4.74
C LEU A 210 1.94 16.04 3.95
N ASN A 211 2.52 17.11 4.48
CA ASN A 211 2.57 18.41 3.81
C ASN A 211 3.34 18.33 2.49
N GLU A 212 4.44 17.58 2.47
CA GLU A 212 5.24 17.35 1.26
C GLU A 212 4.47 16.58 0.17
N ILE A 213 3.66 15.59 0.56
CA ILE A 213 2.75 14.90 -0.35
C ILE A 213 1.72 15.88 -0.91
N GLN A 214 1.03 16.63 -0.05
CA GLN A 214 0.00 17.58 -0.46
C GLN A 214 0.55 18.66 -1.39
N GLN A 215 1.71 19.24 -1.07
CA GLN A 215 2.37 20.22 -1.93
C GLN A 215 2.76 19.61 -3.28
N SER A 216 3.39 18.43 -3.28
CA SER A 216 3.80 17.77 -4.53
C SER A 216 2.61 17.36 -5.39
N TRP A 217 1.52 16.93 -4.76
CA TRP A 217 0.25 16.61 -5.41
C TRP A 217 -0.38 17.85 -6.05
N ASN A 218 -0.44 18.96 -5.31
CA ASN A 218 -0.97 20.23 -5.80
C ASN A 218 -0.13 20.85 -6.94
N LEU A 219 1.16 20.55 -7.00
CA LEU A 219 2.05 20.99 -8.09
C LEU A 219 1.96 20.12 -9.34
N LEU A 220 1.48 18.89 -9.22
CA LEU A 220 1.40 17.92 -10.32
C LEU A 220 0.63 18.47 -11.54
N PRO A 221 -0.53 19.14 -11.40
CA PRO A 221 -1.28 19.69 -12.55
C PRO A 221 -0.51 20.73 -13.35
N TYR A 222 0.39 21.47 -12.70
CA TYR A 222 1.12 22.59 -13.27
C TYR A 222 2.47 22.18 -13.88
N SER A 223 2.83 20.91 -13.76
CA SER A 223 4.08 20.39 -14.32
C SER A 223 3.98 20.25 -15.84
N LEU A 224 4.80 21.02 -16.56
CA LEU A 224 4.79 21.08 -18.03
C LEU A 224 5.64 19.99 -18.68
N GLY A 225 6.61 19.42 -17.96
CA GLY A 225 7.55 18.41 -18.48
C GLY A 225 7.40 17.02 -17.85
N GLU A 226 7.56 15.96 -18.65
CA GLU A 226 7.52 14.57 -18.19
C GLU A 226 8.55 14.28 -17.08
N PHE A 227 9.76 14.82 -17.22
CA PHE A 227 10.80 14.68 -16.20
C PHE A 227 10.40 15.30 -14.85
N GLN A 228 9.72 16.45 -14.86
CA GLN A 228 9.23 17.09 -13.63
C GLN A 228 8.12 16.26 -12.99
N LYS A 229 7.21 15.71 -13.81
CA LYS A 229 6.17 14.78 -13.34
C LYS A 229 6.77 13.55 -12.68
N ASP A 230 7.78 12.94 -13.30
CA ASP A 230 8.47 11.76 -12.75
C ASP A 230 9.10 12.06 -11.38
N GLN A 231 9.75 13.22 -11.26
CA GLN A 231 10.33 13.65 -9.99
C GLN A 231 9.26 13.88 -8.92
N LEU A 232 8.13 14.51 -9.27
CA LEU A 232 7.03 14.73 -8.34
C LEU A 232 6.39 13.41 -7.89
N TYR A 233 6.08 12.49 -8.81
CA TYR A 233 5.57 11.17 -8.47
C TYR A 233 6.54 10.39 -7.58
N LYS A 234 7.84 10.43 -7.87
CA LYS A 234 8.87 9.79 -7.05
C LYS A 234 8.95 10.41 -5.65
N ARG A 235 8.85 11.74 -5.54
CA ARG A 235 8.82 12.46 -4.25
C ARG A 235 7.58 12.07 -3.44
N ILE A 236 6.40 12.07 -4.06
CA ILE A 236 5.15 11.64 -3.43
C ILE A 236 5.29 10.19 -2.93
N ASN A 237 5.71 9.27 -3.79
CA ASN A 237 5.85 7.86 -3.43
C ASN A 237 6.84 7.64 -2.28
N ASN A 238 7.97 8.33 -2.28
CA ASN A 238 8.96 8.25 -1.20
C ASN A 238 8.37 8.74 0.13
N ASN A 239 7.63 9.84 0.11
CA ASN A 239 6.99 10.38 1.31
C ASN A 239 5.85 9.50 1.82
N ILE A 240 5.08 8.86 0.93
CA ILE A 240 4.08 7.85 1.32
C ILE A 240 4.76 6.66 1.99
N ASN A 241 5.84 6.14 1.42
CA ASN A 241 6.62 5.07 2.04
C ASN A 241 7.13 5.47 3.43
N ALA A 242 7.61 6.72 3.59
CA ALA A 242 8.03 7.24 4.88
C ALA A 242 6.87 7.34 5.88
N LEU A 243 5.69 7.80 5.47
CA LEU A 243 4.49 7.83 6.31
C LEU A 243 4.14 6.44 6.83
N PHE A 244 4.12 5.43 5.96
CA PHE A 244 3.84 4.05 6.37
C PHE A 244 4.91 3.48 7.31
N GLN A 245 6.18 3.79 7.09
CA GLN A 245 7.24 3.42 8.03
C GLN A 245 7.06 4.07 9.40
N LEU A 246 6.64 5.34 9.44
CA LEU A 246 6.32 6.03 10.70
C LEU A 246 5.13 5.39 11.41
N LEU A 247 4.07 5.03 10.68
CA LEU A 247 2.93 4.30 11.24
C LEU A 247 3.35 2.93 11.81
N LEU A 248 4.17 2.18 11.07
CA LEU A 248 4.73 0.89 11.53
C LEU A 248 5.60 1.06 12.77
N LEU A 249 6.46 2.09 12.81
CA LEU A 249 7.27 2.40 13.98
C LEU A 249 6.39 2.77 15.19
N GLY A 250 5.29 3.50 14.97
CA GLY A 250 4.32 3.82 16.01
C GLY A 250 3.67 2.57 16.61
N ILE A 251 3.38 1.56 15.79
CA ILE A 251 2.90 0.25 16.24
C ILE A 251 4.00 -0.48 17.04
N GLU A 252 5.23 -0.52 16.53
CA GLU A 252 6.35 -1.23 17.17
C GLU A 252 6.78 -0.62 18.50
N LYS A 253 6.73 0.71 18.62
CA LYS A 253 7.06 1.45 19.85
C LYS A 253 5.87 1.61 20.79
N ASN A 254 4.71 1.04 20.44
CA ASN A 254 3.48 1.10 21.22
C ASN A 254 2.99 2.54 21.52
N THR A 255 3.18 3.47 20.58
CA THR A 255 2.69 4.85 20.69
C THR A 255 1.30 4.95 20.05
N VAL A 256 0.28 4.43 20.75
CA VAL A 256 -1.10 4.30 20.25
C VAL A 256 -1.70 5.67 19.87
N ASP A 257 -1.53 6.69 20.70
CA ASP A 257 -2.09 8.03 20.46
C ASP A 257 -1.55 8.65 19.17
N PHE A 258 -0.23 8.57 18.98
CA PHE A 258 0.41 9.01 17.73
C PHE A 258 -0.14 8.25 16.53
N TYR A 259 -0.24 6.92 16.62
CA TYR A 259 -0.72 6.10 15.53
C TYR A 259 -2.16 6.47 15.13
N ASN A 260 -3.07 6.61 16.09
CA ASN A 260 -4.46 6.96 15.84
C ASN A 260 -4.61 8.34 15.19
N GLU A 261 -3.92 9.36 15.75
CA GLU A 261 -3.93 10.71 15.18
C GLU A 261 -3.34 10.72 13.76
N ALA A 262 -2.24 9.99 13.54
CA ALA A 262 -1.57 9.87 12.26
C ALA A 262 -2.46 9.17 11.22
N LEU A 263 -3.11 8.08 11.58
CA LEU A 263 -3.95 7.32 10.65
C LEU A 263 -5.16 8.13 10.17
N ILE A 264 -5.81 8.87 11.06
CA ILE A 264 -6.92 9.78 10.71
C ILE A 264 -6.44 10.86 9.72
N LYS A 265 -5.28 11.47 9.98
CA LYS A 265 -4.71 12.48 9.07
C LYS A 265 -4.33 11.88 7.72
N TRP A 266 -3.81 10.66 7.72
CA TRP A 266 -3.49 9.95 6.49
C TRP A 266 -4.74 9.63 5.68
N GLU A 267 -5.80 9.16 6.31
CA GLU A 267 -7.09 8.91 5.67
C GLU A 267 -7.63 10.18 4.98
N ASN A 268 -7.61 11.32 5.67
CA ASN A 268 -8.03 12.59 5.07
C ASN A 268 -7.17 12.97 3.85
N ALA A 269 -5.85 12.74 3.90
CA ALA A 269 -4.97 13.00 2.77
C ALA A 269 -5.18 12.01 1.61
N LEU A 270 -5.51 10.75 1.91
CA LEU A 270 -5.89 9.77 0.90
C LEU A 270 -7.14 10.19 0.15
N GLN A 271 -8.17 10.69 0.84
CA GLN A 271 -9.37 11.21 0.20
C GLN A 271 -9.06 12.32 -0.81
N LEU A 272 -8.10 13.20 -0.54
CA LEU A 272 -7.66 14.21 -1.50
C LEU A 272 -6.99 13.61 -2.75
N ILE A 273 -6.31 12.46 -2.60
CA ILE A 273 -5.63 11.75 -3.70
C ILE A 273 -6.63 10.90 -4.51
N THR A 274 -7.68 10.37 -3.88
CA THR A 274 -8.63 9.43 -4.48
C THR A 274 -10.00 10.01 -4.86
N GLU A 275 -10.53 10.99 -4.12
CA GLU A 275 -11.94 11.43 -4.22
C GLU A 275 -12.12 12.87 -4.76
N GLU A 276 -11.12 13.76 -4.71
CA GLU A 276 -11.35 15.17 -5.06
C GLU A 276 -10.91 15.59 -6.48
N ASN A 277 -11.93 16.04 -7.22
CA ASN A 277 -11.89 16.87 -8.43
C ASN A 277 -11.69 16.15 -9.79
N PRO A 278 -12.77 15.61 -10.40
CA PRO A 278 -12.69 14.84 -11.64
C PRO A 278 -12.10 15.61 -12.82
N GLU A 279 -12.09 16.95 -12.81
CA GLU A 279 -11.45 17.74 -13.87
C GLU A 279 -9.92 17.77 -13.76
N ILE A 280 -9.38 17.93 -12.55
CA ILE A 280 -7.93 17.88 -12.28
C ILE A 280 -7.44 16.44 -12.45
N LEU A 281 -8.22 15.48 -11.94
CA LEU A 281 -7.97 14.06 -12.09
C LEU A 281 -7.97 13.63 -13.57
N LYS A 282 -8.95 14.08 -14.37
CA LYS A 282 -8.97 13.81 -15.82
C LYS A 282 -7.75 14.38 -16.55
N ARG A 283 -7.29 15.59 -16.21
CA ARG A 283 -6.10 16.21 -16.83
C ARG A 283 -4.78 15.55 -16.41
N LEU A 284 -4.70 15.06 -15.17
CA LEU A 284 -3.51 14.43 -14.60
C LEU A 284 -3.37 12.95 -14.95
N ILE A 285 -4.49 12.24 -15.00
CA ILE A 285 -4.52 10.78 -14.99
C ILE A 285 -4.83 10.22 -16.37
N LEU A 286 -5.61 10.92 -17.20
CA LEU A 286 -5.96 10.41 -18.53
C LEU A 286 -5.03 11.01 -19.60
N LYS A 287 -3.98 10.28 -19.95
CA LYS A 287 -3.28 10.51 -21.21
C LYS A 287 -4.06 9.79 -22.31
N GLN A 288 -4.69 10.53 -23.22
CA GLN A 288 -5.39 9.95 -24.38
C GLN A 288 -6.46 8.90 -24.00
N GLY A 289 -7.12 9.05 -22.85
CA GLY A 289 -8.13 8.10 -22.36
C GLY A 289 -7.59 6.87 -21.63
N LYS A 290 -6.27 6.78 -21.37
CA LYS A 290 -5.64 5.75 -20.53
C LYS A 290 -5.05 6.35 -19.25
N MET A 291 -5.20 5.64 -18.14
CA MET A 291 -4.58 5.96 -16.85
C MET A 291 -3.05 6.06 -16.99
N ASP A 292 -2.46 7.12 -16.44
CA ASP A 292 -1.00 7.31 -16.38
C ASP A 292 -0.37 6.14 -15.61
N SER A 293 0.60 5.44 -16.22
CA SER A 293 1.30 4.31 -15.60
C SER A 293 1.98 4.68 -14.28
N ARG A 294 2.36 5.95 -14.11
CA ARG A 294 2.95 6.47 -12.87
C ARG A 294 1.92 6.58 -11.76
N TYR A 295 0.71 6.98 -12.10
CA TYR A 295 -0.40 6.98 -11.15
C TYR A 295 -0.79 5.55 -10.73
N ILE A 296 -0.86 4.62 -11.69
CA ILE A 296 -1.08 3.20 -11.39
C ILE A 296 0.03 2.68 -10.45
N SER A 297 1.29 3.01 -10.71
CA SER A 297 2.41 2.64 -9.84
C SER A 297 2.28 3.25 -8.44
N LEU A 298 1.80 4.49 -8.32
CA LEU A 298 1.55 5.15 -7.05
C LEU A 298 0.43 4.45 -6.28
N GLN A 299 -0.70 4.16 -6.93
CA GLN A 299 -1.81 3.41 -6.32
C GLN A 299 -1.35 2.03 -5.84
N ARG A 300 -0.60 1.29 -6.66
CA ARG A 300 -0.03 -0.02 -6.26
C ARG A 300 0.82 0.11 -5.00
N SER A 301 1.63 1.16 -4.90
CA SER A 301 2.47 1.43 -3.72
C SER A 301 1.62 1.71 -2.47
N ILE A 302 0.60 2.58 -2.59
CA ILE A 302 -0.34 2.89 -1.50
C ILE A 302 -1.04 1.61 -1.02
N LEU A 303 -1.63 0.84 -1.95
CA LEU A 303 -2.34 -0.40 -1.64
C LEU A 303 -1.42 -1.42 -0.95
N LYS A 304 -0.23 -1.66 -1.51
CA LYS A 304 0.76 -2.59 -0.94
C LYS A 304 1.16 -2.19 0.47
N ASN A 305 1.42 -0.90 0.69
CA ASN A 305 1.78 -0.41 2.02
C ASN A 305 0.62 -0.52 3.01
N GLN A 306 -0.61 -0.29 2.57
CA GLN A 306 -1.81 -0.49 3.41
C GLN A 306 -2.00 -1.96 3.78
N VAL A 307 -1.78 -2.90 2.84
CA VAL A 307 -1.79 -4.35 3.13
C VAL A 307 -0.71 -4.71 4.15
N ASN A 308 0.51 -4.19 3.99
CA ASN A 308 1.60 -4.40 4.95
C ASN A 308 1.26 -3.85 6.34
N LEU A 309 0.63 -2.68 6.41
CA LEU A 309 0.18 -2.08 7.67
C LEU A 309 -0.85 -2.96 8.38
N ILE A 310 -1.89 -3.40 7.67
CA ILE A 310 -2.92 -4.30 8.22
C ILE A 310 -2.29 -5.61 8.69
N SER A 311 -1.42 -6.21 7.88
CA SER A 311 -0.70 -7.44 8.23
C SER A 311 0.10 -7.30 9.52
N LYS A 312 0.83 -6.17 9.70
CA LYS A 312 1.58 -5.89 10.92
C LYS A 312 0.67 -5.74 12.14
N LEU A 313 -0.45 -5.02 12.00
CA LEU A 313 -1.42 -4.84 13.09
C LEU A 313 -2.02 -6.18 13.55
N LEU A 314 -2.42 -7.03 12.59
CA LEU A 314 -2.94 -8.36 12.87
C LEU A 314 -1.88 -9.25 13.56
N SER A 315 -0.63 -9.22 13.08
CA SER A 315 0.48 -9.95 13.71
C SER A 315 0.83 -9.44 15.12
N SER A 316 0.47 -8.19 15.43
CA SER A 316 0.67 -7.57 16.74
C SER A 316 -0.57 -7.64 17.63
N HIS A 317 -1.58 -8.45 17.25
CA HIS A 317 -2.85 -8.62 17.96
C HIS A 317 -3.68 -7.33 18.17
N ARG A 318 -3.49 -6.31 17.33
CA ARG A 318 -4.22 -5.03 17.36
C ARG A 318 -5.45 -5.06 16.45
N LEU A 319 -6.48 -5.80 16.86
CA LEU A 319 -7.62 -6.13 16.00
C LEU A 319 -8.51 -4.93 15.67
N GLU A 320 -8.67 -3.98 16.59
CA GLU A 320 -9.51 -2.79 16.37
C GLU A 320 -8.88 -1.86 15.35
N GLU A 321 -7.59 -1.57 15.49
CA GLU A 321 -6.80 -0.77 14.57
C GLU A 321 -6.64 -1.45 13.22
N ALA A 322 -6.49 -2.78 13.19
CA ALA A 322 -6.50 -3.55 11.95
C ALA A 322 -7.84 -3.40 11.22
N ASN A 323 -8.98 -3.49 11.94
CA ASN A 323 -10.30 -3.31 11.35
C ASN A 323 -10.51 -1.88 10.83
N TYR A 324 -10.04 -0.86 11.56
CA TYR A 324 -10.05 0.53 11.08
C TYR A 324 -9.19 0.69 9.82
N SER A 325 -7.95 0.21 9.84
CA SER A 325 -7.05 0.23 8.68
C SER A 325 -7.62 -0.52 7.47
N PHE A 326 -8.37 -1.60 7.70
CA PHE A 326 -9.09 -2.31 6.64
C PHE A 326 -10.21 -1.44 6.05
N ASN A 327 -10.96 -0.69 6.88
CA ASN A 327 -11.95 0.25 6.37
C ASN A 327 -11.32 1.34 5.51
N VAL A 328 -10.16 1.88 5.92
CA VAL A 328 -9.39 2.83 5.11
C VAL A 328 -8.99 2.19 3.78
N PHE A 329 -8.53 0.93 3.79
CA PHE A 329 -8.22 0.18 2.56
C PHE A 329 -9.43 0.08 1.62
N LEU A 330 -10.63 -0.23 2.13
CA LEU A 330 -11.83 -0.34 1.31
C LEU A 330 -12.24 0.99 0.64
N ARG A 331 -11.91 2.13 1.23
CA ARG A 331 -12.17 3.44 0.62
C ARG A 331 -11.23 3.76 -0.55
N LEU A 332 -10.11 3.04 -0.66
CA LEU A 332 -9.19 3.13 -1.80
C LEU A 332 -9.70 2.39 -3.05
N GLU A 333 -10.96 1.96 -3.06
CA GLU A 333 -11.54 1.21 -4.18
C GLU A 333 -11.60 2.05 -5.47
N SER A 334 -10.57 1.95 -6.31
CA SER A 334 -10.52 2.60 -7.63
C SER A 334 -11.32 1.84 -8.71
N GLY A 335 -11.83 0.64 -8.39
CA GLY A 335 -12.46 -0.26 -9.36
C GLY A 335 -11.47 -0.89 -10.36
N GLU A 336 -10.17 -0.68 -10.16
CA GLU A 336 -9.10 -1.18 -11.02
C GLU A 336 -8.58 -2.55 -10.59
N GLN A 337 -7.81 -3.18 -11.48
CA GLN A 337 -7.23 -4.51 -11.31
C GLN A 337 -6.29 -4.61 -10.10
N GLU A 338 -5.55 -3.53 -9.86
CA GLU A 338 -4.60 -3.36 -8.78
C GLU A 338 -5.25 -3.50 -7.41
N TYR A 339 -6.44 -2.90 -7.24
CA TYR A 339 -7.19 -2.95 -5.99
C TYR A 339 -7.59 -4.38 -5.64
N TYR A 340 -8.17 -5.13 -6.58
CA TYR A 340 -8.59 -6.51 -6.33
C TYR A 340 -7.41 -7.45 -6.11
N THR A 341 -6.28 -7.20 -6.78
CA THR A 341 -5.04 -7.95 -6.54
C THR A 341 -4.54 -7.73 -5.10
N ALA A 342 -4.53 -6.49 -4.62
CA ALA A 342 -4.16 -6.18 -3.23
C ALA A 342 -5.16 -6.74 -2.21
N LEU A 343 -6.47 -6.68 -2.52
CA LEU A 343 -7.53 -7.26 -1.68
C LEU A 343 -7.39 -8.79 -1.57
N HIS A 344 -7.03 -9.44 -2.67
CA HIS A 344 -6.74 -10.87 -2.71
C HIS A 344 -5.54 -11.23 -1.83
N GLU A 345 -4.41 -10.50 -1.96
CA GLU A 345 -3.24 -10.68 -1.11
C GLU A 345 -3.60 -10.51 0.38
N LEU A 346 -4.37 -9.48 0.70
CA LEU A 346 -4.86 -9.21 2.05
C LEU A 346 -5.75 -10.34 2.57
N ALA A 347 -6.64 -10.88 1.72
CA ALA A 347 -7.50 -11.99 2.10
C ALA A 347 -6.72 -13.26 2.44
N ILE A 348 -5.70 -13.59 1.64
CA ILE A 348 -4.80 -14.71 1.91
C ILE A 348 -4.03 -14.49 3.22
N LEU A 349 -3.55 -13.27 3.49
CA LEU A 349 -2.84 -12.94 4.73
C LEU A 349 -3.75 -13.10 5.96
N CYS A 350 -4.97 -12.56 5.90
CA CYS A 350 -5.97 -12.73 6.96
C CYS A 350 -6.28 -14.20 7.22
N TYR A 351 -6.45 -15.01 6.17
CA TYR A 351 -6.66 -16.45 6.28
C TYR A 351 -5.47 -17.15 6.96
N ARG A 352 -4.23 -16.85 6.55
CA ARG A 352 -3.02 -17.45 7.14
C ARG A 352 -2.81 -17.08 8.61
N GLN A 353 -3.28 -15.91 9.03
CA GLN A 353 -3.18 -15.41 10.41
C GLN A 353 -4.39 -15.78 11.29
N GLY A 354 -5.33 -16.60 10.82
CA GLY A 354 -6.51 -17.01 11.59
C GLY A 354 -7.59 -15.92 11.75
N ASN A 355 -7.54 -14.87 10.94
CA ASN A 355 -8.47 -13.73 10.97
C ASN A 355 -9.51 -13.79 9.82
N LEU A 356 -9.92 -15.00 9.42
CA LEU A 356 -10.84 -15.23 8.30
C LEU A 356 -12.17 -14.48 8.47
N GLY A 357 -12.76 -14.47 9.66
CA GLY A 357 -14.02 -13.78 9.93
C GLY A 357 -13.97 -12.25 9.68
N LEU A 358 -12.80 -11.62 9.80
CA LEU A 358 -12.64 -10.21 9.48
C LEU A 358 -12.73 -9.98 7.97
N VAL A 359 -12.00 -10.76 7.16
CA VAL A 359 -12.02 -10.59 5.70
C VAL A 359 -13.38 -10.96 5.11
N LEU A 360 -14.02 -12.03 5.57
CA LEU A 360 -15.33 -12.47 5.06
C LEU A 360 -16.41 -11.39 5.23
N ARG A 361 -16.45 -10.72 6.39
CA ARG A 361 -17.38 -9.60 6.62
C ARG A 361 -17.16 -8.46 5.63
N LYS A 362 -15.90 -8.17 5.29
CA LYS A 362 -15.54 -7.09 4.35
C LYS A 362 -15.87 -7.46 2.92
N LEU A 363 -15.58 -8.69 2.49
CA LEU A 363 -15.96 -9.18 1.15
C LEU A 363 -17.48 -9.14 0.97
N ASN A 364 -18.26 -9.52 1.99
CA ASN A 364 -19.72 -9.42 1.94
C ASN A 364 -20.20 -7.98 1.81
N SER A 365 -19.60 -7.04 2.57
CA SER A 365 -19.94 -5.62 2.44
C SER A 365 -19.67 -5.06 1.03
N LEU A 366 -18.61 -5.53 0.36
CA LEU A 366 -18.32 -5.15 -1.02
C LEU A 366 -19.38 -5.67 -1.98
N ILE A 367 -19.79 -6.93 -1.87
CA ILE A 367 -20.85 -7.50 -2.72
C ILE A 367 -22.18 -6.78 -2.47
N GLU A 368 -22.53 -6.51 -1.21
CA GLU A 368 -23.76 -5.80 -0.85
C GLU A 368 -23.83 -4.38 -1.44
N ASN A 369 -22.70 -3.66 -1.43
CA ASN A 369 -22.59 -2.29 -1.93
C ASN A 369 -22.51 -2.20 -3.48
N GLN A 370 -22.23 -3.32 -4.16
CA GLN A 370 -21.93 -3.34 -5.60
C GLN A 370 -23.00 -4.04 -6.46
N LYS A 371 -24.21 -4.23 -5.95
CA LYS A 371 -25.35 -4.94 -6.59
C LYS A 371 -25.75 -4.48 -8.01
N SER A 372 -25.13 -3.44 -8.58
CA SER A 372 -25.38 -2.94 -9.94
C SER A 372 -24.20 -3.09 -10.90
N LYS A 373 -23.03 -3.63 -10.48
CA LYS A 373 -21.80 -3.70 -11.30
C LYS A 373 -21.23 -5.12 -11.40
N ASP A 374 -21.72 -5.89 -12.39
CA ASP A 374 -21.34 -7.30 -12.66
C ASP A 374 -19.83 -7.59 -12.61
N LYS A 375 -19.01 -6.68 -13.16
CA LYS A 375 -17.54 -6.88 -13.26
C LYS A 375 -16.85 -6.94 -11.90
N LYS A 376 -17.34 -6.20 -10.91
CA LYS A 376 -16.70 -6.11 -9.58
C LYS A 376 -17.02 -7.33 -8.71
N ILE A 377 -18.26 -7.84 -8.84
CA ILE A 377 -18.72 -9.08 -8.20
C ILE A 377 -17.87 -10.27 -8.64
N SER A 378 -17.49 -10.32 -9.93
CA SER A 378 -16.60 -11.36 -10.47
C SER A 378 -15.26 -11.43 -9.73
N SER A 379 -14.56 -10.30 -9.56
CA SER A 379 -13.27 -10.26 -8.87
C SER A 379 -13.35 -10.67 -7.40
N VAL A 380 -14.43 -10.30 -6.69
CA VAL A 380 -14.63 -10.72 -5.29
C VAL A 380 -14.88 -12.23 -5.21
N ASN A 381 -15.64 -12.79 -6.15
CA ASN A 381 -15.88 -14.23 -6.23
C ASN A 381 -14.59 -15.02 -6.53
N SER A 382 -13.67 -14.49 -7.34
CA SER A 382 -12.35 -15.11 -7.54
C SER A 382 -11.53 -15.18 -6.23
N ILE A 383 -11.67 -14.19 -5.35
CA ILE A 383 -11.04 -14.22 -4.00
C ILE A 383 -11.66 -15.35 -3.16
N TYR A 384 -12.99 -15.46 -3.19
CA TYR A 384 -13.71 -16.55 -2.53
C TYR A 384 -13.29 -17.93 -3.06
N GLU A 385 -13.16 -18.08 -4.38
CA GLU A 385 -12.68 -19.31 -5.00
C GLU A 385 -11.30 -19.70 -4.47
N GLN A 386 -10.37 -18.74 -4.37
CA GLN A 386 -9.05 -19.01 -3.81
C GLN A 386 -9.11 -19.40 -2.33
N LEU A 387 -9.97 -18.77 -1.54
CA LEU A 387 -10.15 -19.14 -0.13
C LEU A 387 -10.71 -20.56 0.01
N LEU A 388 -11.65 -20.97 -0.84
CA LEU A 388 -12.19 -22.34 -0.87
C LEU A 388 -11.11 -23.37 -1.23
N ILE A 389 -10.27 -23.08 -2.22
CA ILE A 389 -9.12 -23.92 -2.59
C ILE A 389 -8.22 -24.13 -1.37
N LEU A 390 -7.83 -23.04 -0.69
CA LEU A 390 -6.95 -23.09 0.47
C LEU A 390 -7.58 -23.84 1.67
N ALA A 391 -8.88 -23.70 1.90
CA ALA A 391 -9.59 -24.40 2.97
C ALA A 391 -9.67 -25.91 2.70
N VAL A 392 -9.98 -26.29 1.46
CA VAL A 392 -9.99 -27.70 1.06
C VAL A 392 -8.58 -28.29 1.13
N GLU A 393 -7.55 -27.63 0.60
CA GLU A 393 -6.19 -28.17 0.62
C GLU A 393 -5.62 -28.35 2.02
N LYS A 394 -6.03 -27.52 2.99
CA LYS A 394 -5.67 -27.68 4.40
C LYS A 394 -6.53 -28.70 5.16
N ASN A 395 -7.59 -29.24 4.55
CA ASN A 395 -8.60 -30.06 5.21
C ASN A 395 -9.26 -29.35 6.42
N ASP A 396 -9.44 -28.02 6.34
CA ASP A 396 -10.06 -27.23 7.40
C ASP A 396 -11.57 -27.07 7.15
N ILE A 397 -12.36 -27.92 7.82
CA ILE A 397 -13.82 -27.95 7.68
C ILE A 397 -14.45 -26.66 8.24
N ARG A 398 -13.85 -26.07 9.28
CA ARG A 398 -14.40 -24.87 9.93
C ARG A 398 -14.29 -23.69 8.99
N ASP A 399 -13.09 -23.45 8.47
CA ASP A 399 -12.86 -22.36 7.51
C ASP A 399 -13.67 -22.58 6.23
N LEU A 400 -13.73 -23.81 5.72
CA LEU A 400 -14.55 -24.16 4.57
C LEU A 400 -16.04 -23.85 4.81
N SER A 401 -16.54 -24.17 6.00
CA SER A 401 -17.91 -23.88 6.41
C SER A 401 -18.18 -22.37 6.49
N ASP A 402 -17.30 -21.62 7.14
CA ASP A 402 -17.44 -20.17 7.28
C ASP A 402 -17.42 -19.47 5.91
N ILE A 403 -16.53 -19.89 5.00
CA ILE A 403 -16.47 -19.36 3.63
C ILE A 403 -17.77 -19.68 2.87
N ALA A 404 -18.23 -20.93 2.92
CA ALA A 404 -19.44 -21.37 2.22
C ALA A 404 -20.70 -20.62 2.70
N HIS A 405 -20.85 -20.46 4.02
CA HIS A 405 -21.96 -19.68 4.59
C HIS A 405 -21.84 -18.18 4.28
N SER A 406 -20.62 -17.63 4.25
CA SER A 406 -20.38 -16.24 3.85
C SER A 406 -20.80 -15.99 2.40
N LEU A 407 -20.47 -16.90 1.48
CA LEU A 407 -20.93 -16.88 0.10
C LEU A 407 -22.47 -16.93 0.00
N LEU A 408 -23.10 -17.83 0.76
CA LEU A 408 -24.56 -17.98 0.74
C LEU A 408 -25.29 -16.72 1.24
N LYS A 409 -24.72 -16.01 2.23
CA LYS A 409 -25.29 -14.75 2.74
C LYS A 409 -25.45 -13.68 1.65
N ASN A 410 -24.64 -13.75 0.60
CA ASN A 410 -24.70 -12.80 -0.51
C ASN A 410 -25.87 -13.05 -1.48
N ILE A 411 -26.58 -14.18 -1.34
CA ILE A 411 -27.75 -14.52 -2.15
C ILE A 411 -29.01 -14.13 -1.37
N LYS A 412 -29.89 -13.30 -1.95
CA LYS A 412 -31.25 -13.14 -1.42
C LYS A 412 -32.04 -14.41 -1.70
N ILE A 413 -32.48 -15.10 -0.65
CA ILE A 413 -33.41 -16.22 -0.78
C ILE A 413 -34.75 -15.62 -1.21
N MET A 414 -35.03 -15.58 -2.52
CA MET A 414 -36.37 -15.30 -3.01
C MET A 414 -37.23 -16.55 -2.76
N PRO A 415 -38.34 -16.45 -2.00
CA PRO A 415 -39.32 -17.52 -1.95
C PRO A 415 -39.89 -17.72 -3.36
N ILE A 416 -39.87 -18.96 -3.83
CA ILE A 416 -40.41 -19.33 -5.14
C ILE A 416 -41.92 -19.10 -5.09
N THR A 417 -42.41 -18.02 -5.70
CA THR A 417 -43.79 -18.00 -6.20
C THR A 417 -43.82 -18.85 -7.47
N ASN A 418 -44.69 -19.85 -7.48
CA ASN A 418 -44.89 -20.80 -8.57
C ASN A 418 -44.91 -20.09 -9.93
N ARG A 419 -43.84 -20.24 -10.71
CA ARG A 419 -43.82 -19.84 -12.12
C ARG A 419 -44.67 -20.85 -12.90
N THR A 420 -45.98 -20.60 -12.94
CA THR A 420 -46.85 -21.21 -13.94
C THR A 420 -46.43 -20.70 -15.32
N THR A 421 -46.29 -21.65 -16.23
CA THR A 421 -46.05 -21.50 -17.66
C THR A 421 -46.85 -20.35 -18.29
N GLN A 422 -46.20 -19.23 -18.63
CA GLN A 422 -46.70 -18.32 -19.65
C GLN A 422 -45.58 -17.78 -20.55
N ARG A 423 -45.65 -18.29 -21.80
CA ARG A 423 -45.35 -17.69 -23.11
C ARG A 423 -44.31 -16.57 -23.20
N ARG A 424 -43.35 -16.85 -24.10
CA ARG A 424 -42.49 -15.89 -24.84
C ARG A 424 -43.26 -14.61 -25.25
N ILE A 425 -42.87 -13.47 -24.69
CA ILE A 425 -43.06 -12.09 -25.22
C ILE A 425 -41.82 -11.27 -24.78
N PRO A 426 -41.29 -10.33 -25.58
CA PRO A 426 -39.87 -9.99 -25.60
C PRO A 426 -39.45 -8.90 -24.60
N VAL A 427 -38.17 -9.02 -24.22
CA VAL A 427 -37.19 -7.99 -23.81
C VAL A 427 -37.75 -6.59 -23.56
N GLN A 428 -37.94 -6.22 -22.29
CA GLN A 428 -37.40 -4.99 -21.67
C GLN A 428 -37.87 -4.89 -20.20
N LYS A 429 -36.90 -4.63 -19.31
CA LYS A 429 -36.98 -4.57 -17.83
C LYS A 429 -36.84 -5.91 -17.08
N LEU A 430 -35.70 -6.56 -17.26
CA LEU A 430 -35.18 -7.66 -16.42
C LEU A 430 -33.73 -7.31 -16.05
N THR A 431 -33.49 -6.66 -14.91
CA THR A 431 -32.12 -6.22 -14.57
C THR A 431 -31.61 -6.68 -13.20
N SER A 432 -32.45 -7.00 -12.22
CA SER A 432 -31.99 -7.48 -10.90
C SER A 432 -32.13 -8.99 -10.69
N ALA A 433 -33.27 -9.59 -11.08
CA ALA A 433 -33.55 -11.01 -10.86
C ALA A 433 -32.55 -11.95 -11.57
N ASN A 434 -32.09 -11.58 -12.76
CA ASN A 434 -31.13 -12.37 -13.54
C ASN A 434 -29.70 -12.28 -12.99
N GLN A 435 -29.34 -11.20 -12.29
CA GLN A 435 -28.02 -11.03 -11.69
C GLN A 435 -27.88 -11.89 -10.42
N ASP A 436 -28.91 -11.91 -9.59
CA ASP A 436 -28.97 -12.78 -8.41
C ASP A 436 -28.92 -14.26 -8.80
N GLU A 437 -29.57 -14.65 -9.91
CA GLU A 437 -29.54 -16.01 -10.44
C GLU A 437 -28.13 -16.40 -10.94
N ALA A 438 -27.47 -15.55 -11.74
CA ALA A 438 -26.10 -15.80 -12.21
C ALA A 438 -25.07 -15.87 -11.07
N LEU A 439 -25.21 -15.03 -10.03
CA LEU A 439 -24.37 -15.11 -8.84
C LEU A 439 -24.58 -16.44 -8.10
N ARG A 440 -25.84 -16.88 -7.98
CA ARG A 440 -26.17 -18.17 -7.34
C ARG A 440 -25.60 -19.35 -8.13
N GLU A 441 -25.63 -19.29 -9.45
CA GLU A 441 -25.02 -20.31 -10.33
C GLU A 441 -23.51 -20.34 -10.15
N CYS A 442 -22.87 -19.17 -10.13
CA CYS A 442 -21.43 -19.03 -9.87
C CYS A 442 -21.03 -19.65 -8.53
N ILE A 443 -21.78 -19.37 -7.46
CA ILE A 443 -21.51 -19.91 -6.12
C ILE A 443 -21.66 -21.42 -6.09
N LEU A 444 -22.76 -21.96 -6.64
CA LEU A 444 -22.97 -23.40 -6.67
C LEU A 444 -21.91 -24.11 -7.52
N TYR A 445 -21.49 -23.51 -8.63
CA TYR A 445 -20.42 -24.04 -9.47
C TYR A 445 -19.08 -24.10 -8.71
N MET A 446 -18.71 -23.03 -8.00
CA MET A 446 -17.52 -23.03 -7.13
C MET A 446 -17.62 -24.14 -6.07
N MET A 447 -18.78 -24.35 -5.45
CA MET A 447 -19.00 -25.44 -4.48
C MET A 447 -18.82 -26.82 -5.11
N ILE A 448 -19.29 -27.03 -6.35
CA ILE A 448 -19.09 -28.29 -7.08
C ILE A 448 -17.60 -28.51 -7.37
N GLN A 449 -16.87 -27.50 -7.84
CA GLN A 449 -15.42 -27.62 -8.08
C GLN A 449 -14.66 -27.94 -6.78
N THR A 450 -15.00 -27.24 -5.70
CA THR A 450 -14.47 -27.46 -4.35
C THR A 450 -14.75 -28.89 -3.88
N LEU A 451 -15.96 -29.40 -4.13
CA LEU A 451 -16.36 -30.77 -3.81
C LEU A 451 -15.56 -31.79 -4.62
N VAL A 452 -15.41 -31.61 -5.94
CA VAL A 452 -14.57 -32.48 -6.79
C VAL A 452 -13.13 -32.50 -6.27
N LYS A 453 -12.58 -31.32 -5.92
CA LYS A 453 -11.23 -31.23 -5.39
C LYS A 453 -11.08 -31.96 -4.08
N SER A 454 -12.04 -31.81 -3.15
CA SER A 454 -12.03 -32.54 -1.87
C SER A 454 -12.02 -34.06 -2.05
N VAL A 455 -12.70 -34.57 -3.08
CA VAL A 455 -12.69 -35.99 -3.44
C VAL A 455 -11.34 -36.42 -4.02
N GLU A 456 -10.74 -35.59 -4.88
CA GLU A 456 -9.42 -35.83 -5.48
C GLU A 456 -8.34 -35.95 -4.40
N VAL A 457 -8.29 -35.02 -3.45
CA VAL A 457 -7.32 -35.03 -2.35
C VAL A 457 -7.72 -35.94 -1.19
N SER A 458 -8.84 -36.66 -1.31
CA SER A 458 -9.34 -37.59 -0.28
C SER A 458 -9.65 -36.96 1.09
N HIS A 459 -10.08 -35.69 1.11
CA HIS A 459 -10.51 -34.97 2.31
C HIS A 459 -12.00 -35.24 2.59
N TYR A 460 -12.28 -36.44 3.10
CA TYR A 460 -13.63 -37.00 3.18
C TYR A 460 -14.61 -36.19 4.04
N SER A 461 -14.13 -35.58 5.12
CA SER A 461 -14.94 -34.74 5.99
C SER A 461 -15.40 -33.45 5.28
N CYS A 462 -14.50 -32.79 4.53
CA CYS A 462 -14.84 -31.67 3.66
C CYS A 462 -15.83 -32.10 2.56
N THR A 463 -15.60 -33.26 1.94
CA THR A 463 -16.52 -33.83 0.92
C THR A 463 -17.93 -33.96 1.48
N GLY A 464 -18.09 -34.58 2.66
CA GLY A 464 -19.41 -34.79 3.24
C GLY A 464 -20.07 -33.51 3.75
N PHE A 465 -19.30 -32.57 4.29
CA PHE A 465 -19.79 -31.24 4.60
C PHE A 465 -20.38 -30.57 3.35
N LEU A 466 -19.62 -30.49 2.25
CA LEU A 466 -20.04 -29.84 1.01
C LEU A 466 -21.28 -30.51 0.41
N ILE A 467 -21.38 -31.84 0.44
CA ILE A 467 -22.57 -32.56 -0.03
C ILE A 467 -23.80 -32.18 0.79
N LYS A 468 -23.71 -32.19 2.13
CA LYS A 468 -24.81 -31.75 3.00
C LYS A 468 -25.16 -30.29 2.72
N PHE A 469 -24.15 -29.43 2.66
CA PHE A 469 -24.31 -28.01 2.41
C PHE A 469 -25.05 -27.74 1.10
N ILE A 470 -24.65 -28.40 0.00
CA ILE A 470 -25.32 -28.23 -1.30
C ILE A 470 -26.78 -28.71 -1.23
N VAL A 471 -27.03 -29.91 -0.71
CA VAL A 471 -28.38 -30.50 -0.68
C VAL A 471 -29.32 -29.75 0.26
N SER A 472 -28.80 -29.18 1.36
CA SER A 472 -29.59 -28.45 2.35
C SER A 472 -29.81 -26.97 2.04
N ASN A 473 -29.12 -26.39 1.05
CA ASN A 473 -29.22 -24.95 0.74
C ASN A 473 -29.67 -24.65 -0.70
N PHE A 474 -29.73 -25.64 -1.59
CA PHE A 474 -30.11 -25.45 -2.99
C PHE A 474 -31.20 -26.42 -3.43
N ASN A 475 -32.10 -25.93 -4.29
CA ASN A 475 -33.14 -26.75 -4.90
C ASN A 475 -32.55 -27.80 -5.85
N GLY A 476 -33.14 -29.00 -5.89
CA GLY A 476 -32.74 -30.11 -6.76
C GLY A 476 -32.72 -29.73 -8.23
N GLY A 477 -33.73 -29.00 -8.71
CA GLY A 477 -33.77 -28.46 -10.07
C GLY A 477 -32.54 -27.61 -10.40
N PHE A 478 -32.19 -26.70 -9.50
CA PHE A 478 -31.03 -25.83 -9.64
C PHE A 478 -29.70 -26.59 -9.55
N ILE A 479 -29.58 -27.54 -8.61
CA ILE A 479 -28.44 -28.45 -8.50
C ILE A 479 -28.25 -29.22 -9.80
N LYS A 480 -29.33 -29.75 -10.37
CA LYS A 480 -29.30 -30.53 -11.62
C LYS A 480 -28.79 -29.72 -12.80
N GLU A 481 -29.19 -28.46 -12.92
CA GLU A 481 -28.76 -27.55 -13.99
C GLU A 481 -27.26 -27.23 -13.89
N VAL A 482 -26.80 -26.72 -12.75
CA VAL A 482 -25.38 -26.38 -12.57
C VAL A 482 -24.48 -27.62 -12.62
N TYR A 483 -24.97 -28.76 -12.12
CA TYR A 483 -24.28 -30.06 -12.27
C TYR A 483 -24.12 -30.46 -13.74
N ALA A 484 -25.15 -30.27 -14.58
CA ALA A 484 -25.06 -30.58 -16.00
C ALA A 484 -24.00 -29.71 -16.70
N THR A 485 -23.97 -28.41 -16.41
CA THR A 485 -22.92 -27.49 -16.87
C THR A 485 -21.54 -27.94 -16.40
N SER A 486 -21.43 -28.40 -15.14
CA SER A 486 -20.18 -28.91 -14.57
C SER A 486 -19.68 -30.17 -15.28
N VAL A 487 -20.58 -31.07 -15.68
CA VAL A 487 -20.22 -32.27 -16.47
C VAL A 487 -19.65 -31.87 -17.83
N ASP A 488 -20.30 -30.95 -18.53
CA ASP A 488 -19.86 -30.53 -19.86
C ASP A 488 -18.51 -29.80 -19.76
N ASN A 489 -18.39 -28.81 -18.88
CA ASN A 489 -17.19 -27.99 -18.77
C ASN A 489 -15.98 -28.73 -18.16
N LEU A 490 -16.14 -29.39 -16.99
CA LEU A 490 -15.01 -30.03 -16.28
C LEU A 490 -14.63 -31.38 -16.90
N VAL A 491 -15.61 -32.20 -17.30
CA VAL A 491 -15.34 -33.59 -17.71
C VAL A 491 -15.17 -33.73 -19.22
N ARG A 492 -16.00 -33.06 -20.03
CA ARG A 492 -15.92 -33.16 -21.50
C ARG A 492 -14.88 -32.21 -22.08
N ASP A 493 -15.00 -30.94 -21.72
CA ASP A 493 -14.17 -29.88 -22.29
C ASP A 493 -12.84 -29.71 -21.55
N LYS A 494 -12.72 -30.28 -20.34
CA LYS A 494 -11.56 -30.15 -19.45
C LYS A 494 -11.18 -28.69 -19.18
N ASN A 495 -12.20 -27.83 -19.15
CA ASN A 495 -12.05 -26.44 -18.80
C ASN A 495 -12.36 -26.27 -17.30
N HIS A 496 -11.37 -25.77 -16.56
CA HIS A 496 -11.45 -25.61 -15.11
C HIS A 496 -11.93 -24.22 -14.70
N GLU A 497 -12.17 -23.32 -15.65
CA GLU A 497 -12.70 -21.99 -15.37
C GLU A 497 -14.20 -22.05 -15.06
N ASN A 498 -14.64 -21.21 -14.12
CA ASN A 498 -16.05 -21.06 -13.82
C ASN A 498 -16.76 -20.29 -14.97
N PRO A 499 -17.69 -20.91 -15.70
CA PRO A 499 -18.33 -20.30 -16.87
C PRO A 499 -19.26 -19.13 -16.49
N TYR A 500 -19.62 -19.01 -15.22
CA TYR A 500 -20.45 -17.95 -14.69
C TYR A 500 -19.64 -16.71 -14.24
N LEU A 501 -18.31 -16.82 -14.12
CA LEU A 501 -17.41 -15.68 -13.90
C LEU A 501 -17.15 -14.99 -15.25
N LYS A 502 -17.93 -13.95 -15.56
CA LYS A 502 -17.69 -13.14 -16.77
C LYS A 502 -16.45 -12.27 -16.58
N ASP A 503 -15.54 -12.35 -17.54
CA ASP A 503 -14.42 -11.43 -17.76
C ASP A 503 -13.36 -11.37 -16.64
N ASN A 504 -12.67 -12.50 -16.39
CA ASN A 504 -11.48 -12.59 -15.50
C ASN A 504 -10.29 -11.71 -15.93
N ARG A 505 -10.39 -10.98 -17.06
CA ARG A 505 -9.30 -10.16 -17.62
C ARG A 505 -8.88 -8.97 -16.76
N ASN A 506 -9.67 -8.62 -15.75
CA ASN A 506 -9.44 -7.44 -14.91
C ASN A 506 -8.83 -7.78 -13.54
N SER A 507 -8.42 -9.03 -13.28
CA SER A 507 -7.69 -9.38 -12.06
C SER A 507 -6.50 -10.26 -12.41
N ASN A 508 -5.32 -10.01 -11.81
CA ASN A 508 -4.19 -10.93 -11.90
C ASN A 508 -4.38 -12.15 -10.98
N ILE A 509 -5.60 -12.37 -10.49
CA ILE A 509 -5.96 -13.44 -9.58
C ILE A 509 -6.15 -14.69 -10.43
N SER A 510 -5.12 -15.54 -10.45
CA SER A 510 -5.22 -16.89 -11.01
C SER A 510 -5.88 -17.83 -10.00
N ALA A 511 -7.18 -17.62 -9.75
CA ALA A 511 -7.98 -18.56 -9.01
C ALA A 511 -8.53 -19.60 -9.99
N SER A 512 -7.89 -20.78 -10.04
CA SER A 512 -8.45 -21.93 -10.72
C SER A 512 -8.04 -23.21 -10.02
N PHE A 513 -8.97 -24.17 -9.96
CA PHE A 513 -8.67 -25.47 -9.39
C PHE A 513 -7.71 -26.24 -10.29
N ASN A 514 -6.54 -26.58 -9.74
CA ASN A 514 -5.60 -27.46 -10.42
C ASN A 514 -6.03 -28.92 -10.21
N PHE A 515 -6.82 -29.47 -11.13
CA PHE A 515 -7.25 -30.86 -11.11
C PHE A 515 -6.25 -31.78 -11.81
N ASN A 516 -6.10 -32.99 -11.29
CA ASN A 516 -5.35 -34.03 -12.01
C ASN A 516 -6.24 -34.60 -13.13
N ASN A 517 -5.91 -34.23 -14.38
CA ASN A 517 -6.64 -34.66 -15.59
C ASN A 517 -6.80 -36.18 -15.74
N SER A 518 -5.90 -36.98 -15.17
CA SER A 518 -5.99 -38.45 -15.24
C SER A 518 -7.04 -39.03 -14.29
N SER A 519 -7.25 -38.39 -13.13
CA SER A 519 -8.18 -38.84 -12.09
C SER A 519 -9.46 -38.02 -12.04
N LEU A 520 -9.53 -36.86 -12.70
CA LEU A 520 -10.64 -35.92 -12.66
C LEU A 520 -11.98 -36.60 -12.91
N ARG A 521 -12.06 -37.39 -13.98
CA ARG A 521 -13.29 -38.13 -14.31
C ARG A 521 -13.70 -39.09 -13.18
N TYR A 522 -12.76 -39.86 -12.66
CA TYR A 522 -13.04 -40.79 -11.55
C TYR A 522 -13.53 -40.04 -10.30
N CYS A 523 -12.89 -38.92 -9.96
CA CYS A 523 -13.24 -38.11 -8.80
C CYS A 523 -14.61 -37.46 -8.97
N PHE A 524 -14.90 -36.93 -10.16
CA PHE A 524 -16.19 -36.36 -10.50
C PHE A 524 -17.30 -37.41 -10.42
N GLU A 525 -17.12 -38.59 -11.01
CA GLU A 525 -18.13 -39.66 -10.95
C GLU A 525 -18.34 -40.19 -9.52
N LYS A 526 -17.29 -40.23 -8.69
CA LYS A 526 -17.40 -40.56 -7.26
C LYS A 526 -18.20 -39.48 -6.50
N MET A 527 -17.95 -38.20 -6.78
CA MET A 527 -18.72 -37.07 -6.27
C MET A 527 -20.21 -37.19 -6.67
N SER A 528 -20.50 -37.49 -7.93
CA SER A 528 -21.86 -37.64 -8.46
C SER A 528 -22.65 -38.73 -7.72
N VAL A 529 -22.03 -39.88 -7.46
CA VAL A 529 -22.68 -40.97 -6.71
C VAL A 529 -23.03 -40.52 -5.29
N LEU A 530 -22.10 -39.85 -4.61
CA LEU A 530 -22.34 -39.36 -3.25
C LEU A 530 -23.43 -38.29 -3.21
N LEU A 531 -23.40 -37.32 -4.12
CA LEU A 531 -24.39 -36.24 -4.20
C LEU A 531 -25.79 -36.79 -4.51
N TYR A 532 -25.92 -37.68 -5.51
CA TYR A 532 -27.19 -38.34 -5.83
C TYR A 532 -27.73 -39.16 -4.66
N SER A 533 -26.86 -39.95 -4.01
CA SER A 533 -27.26 -40.77 -2.87
C SER A 533 -27.80 -39.90 -1.74
N GLN A 534 -27.15 -38.77 -1.45
CA GLN A 534 -27.62 -37.84 -0.43
C GLN A 534 -28.97 -37.21 -0.79
N GLN A 535 -29.19 -36.80 -2.04
CA GLN A 535 -30.50 -36.28 -2.48
C GLN A 535 -31.60 -37.33 -2.29
N ARG A 536 -31.34 -38.60 -2.67
CA ARG A 536 -32.28 -39.71 -2.48
C ARG A 536 -32.56 -39.98 -1.01
N PHE A 537 -31.52 -39.95 -0.17
CA PHE A 537 -31.64 -40.23 1.27
C PHE A 537 -32.54 -39.21 1.96
N VAL A 538 -32.31 -37.91 1.69
CA VAL A 538 -33.12 -36.82 2.23
C VAL A 538 -34.59 -36.97 1.84
N GLN A 539 -34.87 -37.27 0.57
CA GLN A 539 -36.24 -37.47 0.09
C GLN A 539 -36.89 -38.70 0.73
N TYR A 540 -36.19 -39.84 0.74
CA TYR A 540 -36.72 -41.11 1.21
C TYR A 540 -37.10 -41.07 2.69
N TYR A 541 -36.25 -40.45 3.51
CA TYR A 541 -36.49 -40.30 4.94
C TYR A 541 -37.27 -39.03 5.30
N ASN A 542 -37.71 -38.25 4.29
CA ASN A 542 -38.41 -36.98 4.47
C ASN A 542 -37.73 -36.07 5.51
N ILE A 543 -36.41 -35.94 5.41
CA ILE A 543 -35.61 -35.18 6.38
C ILE A 543 -36.02 -33.72 6.26
N ALA A 544 -36.44 -33.13 7.40
CA ALA A 544 -36.83 -31.74 7.47
C ALA A 544 -35.66 -30.83 7.10
N ILE A 545 -35.69 -30.31 5.87
CA ILE A 545 -34.89 -29.18 5.40
C ILE A 545 -35.86 -27.98 5.35
N ASP A 546 -35.33 -26.76 5.17
CA ASP A 546 -36.17 -25.60 4.86
C ASP A 546 -37.27 -25.98 3.85
N LYS A 547 -38.54 -25.74 4.22
CA LYS A 547 -39.72 -26.15 3.44
C LYS A 547 -39.74 -25.54 2.03
N SER A 548 -38.98 -24.47 1.81
CA SER A 548 -38.81 -23.86 0.48
C SER A 548 -37.91 -24.65 -0.46
N ILE A 549 -37.18 -25.65 0.05
CA ILE A 549 -36.21 -26.44 -0.71
C ILE A 549 -36.84 -27.75 -1.19
N GLN A 550 -37.03 -27.86 -2.50
CA GLN A 550 -37.43 -29.09 -3.17
C GLN A 550 -36.19 -29.88 -3.57
N ILE A 551 -36.10 -31.15 -3.18
CA ILE A 551 -34.94 -32.01 -3.47
C ILE A 551 -34.99 -32.61 -4.87
N GLU A 552 -36.19 -32.80 -5.41
CA GLU A 552 -36.38 -33.19 -6.80
C GLU A 552 -36.37 -31.98 -7.74
N PRO A 553 -35.98 -32.17 -9.01
CA PRO A 553 -35.40 -33.38 -9.59
C PRO A 553 -33.95 -33.65 -9.16
N TYR A 554 -33.54 -34.93 -9.19
CA TYR A 554 -32.16 -35.35 -8.88
C TYR A 554 -31.18 -35.04 -10.02
N ILE A 555 -29.88 -35.01 -9.70
CA ILE A 555 -28.83 -34.96 -10.70
C ILE A 555 -28.87 -36.20 -11.63
N ASN A 556 -28.49 -36.01 -12.89
CA ASN A 556 -28.49 -37.10 -13.86
C ASN A 556 -27.18 -37.93 -13.79
N ILE A 557 -27.29 -39.13 -13.23
CA ILE A 557 -26.20 -40.11 -13.09
C ILE A 557 -26.14 -41.16 -14.22
N SER A 558 -27.02 -41.10 -15.23
CA SER A 558 -26.99 -42.06 -16.34
C SER A 558 -25.72 -41.99 -17.18
N LYS A 559 -25.01 -40.86 -17.15
CA LYS A 559 -23.81 -40.57 -17.93
C LYS A 559 -22.50 -41.11 -17.32
N LEU A 560 -22.54 -41.75 -16.13
CA LEU A 560 -21.35 -42.31 -15.48
C LEU A 560 -20.77 -43.46 -16.32
N GLN A 561 -19.45 -43.47 -16.55
CA GLN A 561 -18.80 -44.48 -17.40
C GLN A 561 -17.94 -45.47 -16.60
N ASN A 562 -17.46 -45.10 -15.41
CA ASN A 562 -16.65 -46.00 -14.59
C ASN A 562 -17.47 -47.17 -14.05
N ASN A 563 -16.74 -48.17 -13.57
CA ASN A 563 -17.33 -49.31 -12.90
C ASN A 563 -17.99 -48.87 -11.58
N ILE A 564 -19.32 -48.83 -11.57
CA ILE A 564 -20.14 -48.42 -10.42
C ILE A 564 -19.89 -49.31 -9.21
N ASN A 565 -19.72 -50.62 -9.40
CA ASN A 565 -19.38 -51.52 -8.31
C ASN A 565 -18.06 -51.12 -7.64
N TYR A 566 -17.08 -50.71 -8.44
CA TYR A 566 -15.81 -50.21 -7.93
C TYR A 566 -15.96 -48.86 -7.18
N LEU A 567 -16.77 -47.93 -7.70
CA LEU A 567 -17.06 -46.65 -7.03
C LEU A 567 -17.70 -46.88 -5.65
N TYR A 568 -18.77 -47.67 -5.58
CA TYR A 568 -19.43 -48.00 -4.32
C TYR A 568 -18.51 -48.74 -3.35
N LYS A 569 -17.70 -49.71 -3.84
CA LYS A 569 -16.70 -50.38 -2.99
C LYS A 569 -15.73 -49.38 -2.36
N LYS A 570 -15.30 -48.37 -3.11
CA LYS A 570 -14.38 -47.32 -2.60
C LYS A 570 -15.07 -46.34 -1.67
N ILE A 571 -16.34 -45.99 -1.91
CA ILE A 571 -17.14 -45.12 -1.03
C ILE A 571 -17.41 -45.82 0.31
N LEU A 572 -17.93 -47.06 0.27
CA LEU A 572 -18.25 -47.83 1.47
C LEU A 572 -17.02 -48.16 2.31
N LYS A 573 -15.85 -48.33 1.67
CA LYS A 573 -14.58 -48.51 2.41
C LYS A 573 -14.22 -47.30 3.28
N VAL A 574 -14.60 -46.08 2.85
CA VAL A 574 -14.34 -44.85 3.62
C VAL A 574 -15.38 -44.67 4.72
N GLY A 575 -16.65 -44.98 4.43
CA GLY A 575 -17.69 -45.10 5.44
C GLY A 575 -18.04 -43.79 6.16
N ASP A 576 -18.01 -43.87 7.49
CA ASP A 576 -18.34 -42.83 8.47
C ASP A 576 -17.46 -41.58 8.38
N LYS A 577 -16.25 -41.67 7.84
CA LYS A 577 -15.34 -40.52 7.65
C LYS A 577 -15.92 -39.41 6.77
N TYR A 578 -16.90 -39.74 5.92
CA TYR A 578 -17.66 -38.72 5.19
C TYR A 578 -18.60 -37.92 6.12
N GLY A 579 -18.97 -38.45 7.29
CA GLY A 579 -20.01 -37.86 8.13
C GLY A 579 -21.39 -37.88 7.48
N LEU A 580 -21.61 -38.72 6.47
CA LEU A 580 -22.87 -38.84 5.73
C LEU A 580 -23.66 -40.06 6.21
N LEU A 581 -24.88 -39.84 6.72
CA LEU A 581 -25.75 -40.93 7.18
C LEU A 581 -26.08 -41.91 6.06
N VAL A 582 -26.22 -41.43 4.82
CA VAL A 582 -26.50 -42.27 3.64
C VAL A 582 -25.43 -43.35 3.40
N VAL A 583 -24.17 -43.08 3.74
CA VAL A 583 -23.07 -44.06 3.56
C VAL A 583 -23.07 -45.09 4.69
N SER A 584 -23.62 -44.72 5.85
CA SER A 584 -23.70 -45.59 7.04
C SER A 584 -24.90 -46.55 6.96
N ASP A 585 -25.97 -46.16 6.25
CA ASP A 585 -27.13 -47.02 6.00
C ASP A 585 -26.86 -48.00 4.84
N LEU A 586 -26.29 -49.15 5.19
CA LEU A 586 -25.93 -50.20 4.23
C LEU A 586 -27.14 -50.77 3.46
N LYS A 587 -28.34 -50.75 4.05
CA LYS A 587 -29.55 -51.23 3.37
C LYS A 587 -29.95 -50.23 2.30
N PHE A 588 -30.09 -48.96 2.67
CA PHE A 588 -30.48 -47.92 1.73
C PHE A 588 -29.46 -47.75 0.59
N ILE A 589 -28.16 -47.68 0.91
CA ILE A 589 -27.12 -47.50 -0.11
C ILE A 589 -27.07 -48.66 -1.11
N SER A 590 -27.46 -49.87 -0.70
CA SER A 590 -27.56 -51.04 -1.60
C SER A 590 -28.71 -50.91 -2.61
N VAL A 591 -29.83 -50.34 -2.19
CA VAL A 591 -30.97 -50.01 -3.07
C VAL A 591 -30.56 -48.93 -4.06
N VAL A 592 -29.96 -47.84 -3.58
CA VAL A 592 -29.47 -46.76 -4.46
C VAL A 592 -28.43 -47.29 -5.46
N LYS A 593 -27.52 -48.17 -5.02
CA LYS A 593 -26.54 -48.82 -5.91
C LYS A 593 -27.23 -49.59 -7.04
N ALA A 594 -28.27 -50.38 -6.74
CA ALA A 594 -29.03 -51.11 -7.75
C ALA A 594 -29.72 -50.15 -8.74
N GLU A 595 -30.31 -49.05 -8.25
CA GLU A 595 -30.90 -47.99 -9.09
C GLU A 595 -29.84 -47.41 -10.06
N VAL A 596 -28.66 -47.03 -9.55
CA VAL A 596 -27.57 -46.47 -10.37
C VAL A 596 -27.08 -47.45 -11.44
N ILE A 597 -26.95 -48.73 -11.08
CA ILE A 597 -26.56 -49.78 -12.04
C ILE A 597 -27.61 -49.91 -13.16
N ASN A 598 -28.90 -49.89 -12.82
CA ASN A 598 -29.97 -49.96 -13.80
C ASN A 598 -29.99 -48.72 -14.73
N PHE A 599 -29.83 -47.51 -14.20
CA PHE A 599 -29.80 -46.31 -15.04
C PHE A 599 -28.65 -46.31 -16.05
N THR A 600 -27.50 -46.83 -15.66
CA THR A 600 -26.31 -46.85 -16.52
C THR A 600 -26.30 -48.02 -17.51
N SER A 601 -26.93 -49.16 -17.19
CA SER A 601 -27.09 -50.28 -18.13
C SER A 601 -28.03 -49.91 -19.28
N VAL A 602 -29.16 -49.25 -18.97
CA VAL A 602 -30.12 -48.71 -19.96
C VAL A 602 -29.48 -47.66 -20.87
N TYR A 603 -28.58 -46.84 -20.34
CA TYR A 603 -27.84 -45.87 -21.15
C TYR A 603 -26.81 -46.54 -22.09
N LYS A 604 -26.12 -47.59 -21.63
CA LYS A 604 -25.15 -48.32 -22.46
C LYS A 604 -25.83 -49.07 -23.60
N SER A 605 -26.98 -49.70 -23.36
CA SER A 605 -27.74 -50.42 -24.39
C SER A 605 -28.34 -49.50 -25.45
N SER A 606 -28.87 -48.33 -25.05
CA SER A 606 -29.37 -47.32 -26.00
C SER A 606 -28.26 -46.70 -26.88
N LYS A 607 -27.04 -46.51 -26.33
CA LYS A 607 -25.90 -46.03 -27.12
C LYS A 607 -25.37 -47.08 -28.10
N GLN A 608 -25.38 -48.36 -27.73
CA GLN A 608 -25.04 -49.46 -28.63
C GLN A 608 -26.05 -49.60 -29.78
N HIS A 609 -27.36 -49.52 -29.51
CA HIS A 609 -28.38 -49.54 -30.57
C HIS A 609 -28.28 -48.37 -31.55
N ASN A 610 -27.93 -47.16 -31.08
CA ASN A 610 -27.72 -46.01 -31.97
C ASN A 610 -26.42 -46.11 -32.79
N LYS A 611 -25.36 -46.74 -32.25
CA LYS A 611 -24.13 -47.04 -33.00
C LYS A 611 -24.36 -48.11 -34.07
N VAL A 612 -25.16 -49.16 -33.77
CA VAL A 612 -25.54 -50.21 -34.73
C VAL A 612 -26.40 -49.64 -35.87
N ARG A 613 -27.37 -48.76 -35.58
CA ARG A 613 -28.19 -48.10 -36.62
C ARG A 613 -27.38 -47.19 -37.54
N THR A 614 -26.32 -46.53 -37.07
CA THR A 614 -25.46 -45.68 -37.92
C THR A 614 -24.51 -46.51 -38.78
N THR A 615 -24.01 -47.65 -38.30
CA THR A 615 -23.26 -48.61 -39.14
C THR A 615 -24.13 -49.33 -40.17
N VAL A 616 -25.39 -49.67 -39.85
CA VAL A 616 -26.34 -50.27 -40.82
C VAL A 616 -26.74 -49.26 -41.91
N ARG A 617 -26.84 -47.96 -41.57
CA ARG A 617 -27.15 -46.90 -42.56
C ARG A 617 -25.97 -46.61 -43.51
N ASN A 618 -24.73 -46.77 -43.06
CA ASN A 618 -23.53 -46.63 -43.91
C ASN A 618 -23.14 -47.94 -44.63
N GLY A 619 -23.60 -49.10 -44.16
CA GLY A 619 -23.43 -50.40 -44.82
C GLY A 619 -24.28 -50.59 -46.09
N ASN A 620 -25.35 -49.82 -46.26
CA ASN A 620 -26.23 -49.89 -47.44
C ASN A 620 -25.77 -49.06 -48.65
N VAL A 621 -24.58 -48.44 -48.61
CA VAL A 621 -24.02 -47.67 -49.75
C VAL A 621 -22.89 -48.43 -50.47
N SER A 622 -22.45 -49.58 -49.97
CA SER A 622 -21.33 -50.36 -50.56
C SER A 622 -21.77 -51.52 -51.47
N GLY A 623 -22.96 -51.45 -52.07
CA GLY A 623 -23.57 -52.54 -52.82
C GLY A 623 -24.07 -52.17 -54.21
N LYS A 624 -23.36 -51.35 -54.97
CA LYS A 624 -23.54 -51.26 -56.44
C LYS A 624 -22.30 -50.65 -57.09
N LYS A 625 -21.36 -51.52 -57.50
CA LYS A 625 -20.28 -51.19 -58.43
C LYS A 625 -20.61 -51.85 -59.78
N ARG A 626 -20.28 -51.11 -60.84
CA ARG A 626 -20.03 -51.54 -62.25
C ARG A 626 -21.24 -51.77 -63.15
N ASN A 627 -21.41 -50.86 -64.11
CA ASN A 627 -21.13 -51.14 -65.52
C ASN A 627 -21.11 -49.86 -66.38
N ARG A 628 -20.26 -49.90 -67.45
CA ARG A 628 -20.11 -49.02 -68.63
C ARG A 628 -19.16 -47.80 -68.44
N GLU A 629 -18.00 -47.71 -69.10
CA GLU A 629 -17.71 -47.53 -70.57
C GLU A 629 -18.59 -46.41 -71.13
N VAL A 630 -18.13 -45.20 -71.43
CA VAL A 630 -17.04 -44.71 -72.31
C VAL A 630 -16.55 -43.36 -71.76
#